data_AF-A0A6B4ZXE0-F1
#
_entry.id   AF-A0A6B4ZXE0-F1
#
_cell.length_a   1.000
_cell.length_b   1.000
_cell.length_c   1.000
_cell.angle_alpha   90.00
_cell.angle_beta   90.00
_cell.angle_gamma   90.00
#
_symmetry.space_group_name_H-M   'P 1'
#
loop_
_entity.id
_entity.type
_entity.pdbx_description
1 polymer ?
#
loop_
_entity_poly.entity_id
_entity_poly.type
_entity_poly.pdbx_seq_one_letter_code
_entity_poly.pdbx_strand_id
1 'polypeptide(L)'
;MSFELPKFTPPDFTQDFLVKAPDCKTEEVVIEGVAPRHYHALSIYPEYFKIKGKWVIANESRMDTVAIVTPEDDIEVVEFRNLKLGDKVVVGRTEDASEGIYMYAGGFVAKDGNSDTFAFRSGRSRETAFSKDYDDLYEIMKYEKEHNGKITWVLGPSIALDDESRAAFASLVENGYVNAILSGNTLATYDLEKGM
;
A
#
# COMPACT_ATOMS: atom_id res chain seq x y z
N MET A 1 -4.84 25.49 0.32
CA MET A 1 -6.00 24.85 0.99
C MET A 1 -5.42 23.90 2.00
N SER A 2 -5.99 23.79 3.20
CA SER A 2 -5.53 22.80 4.18
C SER A 2 -5.76 21.40 3.61
N PHE A 3 -4.75 20.53 3.64
CA PHE A 3 -4.87 19.14 3.23
C PHE A 3 -5.93 18.41 4.09
N GLU A 4 -6.76 17.57 3.45
CA GLU A 4 -7.67 16.64 4.14
C GLU A 4 -7.37 15.22 3.65
N LEU A 5 -7.19 14.29 4.59
CA LEU A 5 -6.93 12.89 4.26
C LEU A 5 -8.16 12.27 3.55
N PRO A 6 -7.98 11.64 2.37
CA PRO A 6 -9.07 10.97 1.68
C PRO A 6 -9.73 9.89 2.55
N LYS A 7 -11.06 9.94 2.65
CA LYS A 7 -11.83 8.96 3.42
C LYS A 7 -12.10 7.73 2.56
N PHE A 8 -11.69 6.57 3.05
CA PHE A 8 -12.01 5.30 2.43
C PHE A 8 -13.52 5.01 2.54
N THR A 9 -14.13 4.65 1.42
CA THR A 9 -15.51 4.16 1.37
C THR A 9 -15.50 2.67 1.02
N PRO A 10 -15.97 1.76 1.88
CA PRO A 10 -15.97 0.33 1.56
C PRO A 10 -17.00 -0.02 0.47
N PRO A 11 -16.86 -1.19 -0.18
CA PRO A 11 -17.89 -1.71 -1.08
C PRO A 11 -19.25 -1.83 -0.38
N ASP A 12 -20.33 -1.60 -1.13
CA ASP A 12 -21.67 -1.97 -0.68
C ASP A 12 -21.86 -3.49 -0.85
N PHE A 13 -21.66 -4.23 0.24
CA PHE A 13 -21.80 -5.69 0.28
C PHE A 13 -23.25 -6.19 0.16
N THR A 14 -24.25 -5.30 0.11
CA THR A 14 -25.64 -5.67 -0.14
C THR A 14 -25.93 -5.91 -1.62
N GLN A 15 -25.00 -5.55 -2.50
CA GLN A 15 -25.13 -5.78 -3.94
C GLN A 15 -25.25 -7.27 -4.26
N ASP A 16 -26.20 -7.59 -5.15
CA ASP A 16 -26.60 -8.96 -5.50
C ASP A 16 -25.42 -9.88 -5.86
N PHE A 17 -24.43 -9.38 -6.61
CA PHE A 17 -23.29 -10.20 -7.03
C PHE A 17 -22.36 -10.55 -5.86
N LEU A 18 -22.20 -9.66 -4.88
CA LEU A 18 -21.42 -9.92 -3.66
C LEU A 18 -22.17 -10.83 -2.68
N VAL A 19 -23.49 -10.69 -2.60
CA VAL A 19 -24.34 -11.56 -1.77
C VAL A 19 -24.36 -12.98 -2.32
N LYS A 20 -24.50 -13.16 -3.65
CA LYS A 20 -24.59 -14.45 -4.33
C LYS A 20 -23.22 -15.10 -4.60
N ALA A 21 -22.12 -14.37 -4.45
CA ALA A 21 -20.77 -14.92 -4.60
C ALA A 21 -20.55 -16.15 -3.69
N PRO A 22 -19.78 -17.15 -4.14
CA PRO A 22 -19.41 -18.28 -3.30
C PRO A 22 -18.38 -17.87 -2.24
N ASP A 23 -18.20 -18.72 -1.24
CA ASP A 23 -17.02 -18.62 -0.37
C ASP A 23 -15.74 -18.93 -1.17
N CYS A 24 -14.64 -18.26 -0.82
CA CYS A 24 -13.35 -18.48 -1.46
C CYS A 24 -12.85 -19.91 -1.20
N LYS A 25 -12.17 -20.47 -2.19
CA LYS A 25 -11.53 -21.79 -2.06
C LYS A 25 -10.16 -21.64 -1.44
N THR A 26 -9.76 -22.65 -0.68
CA THR A 26 -8.42 -22.74 -0.11
C THR A 26 -7.80 -24.09 -0.42
N GLU A 27 -6.48 -24.11 -0.51
CA GLU A 27 -5.66 -25.31 -0.65
C GLU A 27 -4.55 -25.27 0.40
N GLU A 28 -4.20 -26.44 0.92
CA GLU A 28 -3.15 -26.55 1.95
C GLU A 28 -1.75 -26.49 1.33
N VAL A 29 -0.87 -25.77 1.99
CA VAL A 29 0.56 -25.78 1.67
C VAL A 29 1.15 -27.14 2.05
N VAL A 30 1.69 -27.84 1.03
CA VAL A 30 2.32 -29.17 1.18
C VAL A 30 3.85 -29.13 1.18
N ILE A 31 4.45 -27.99 0.80
CA ILE A 31 5.89 -27.75 0.83
C ILE A 31 6.10 -26.36 1.42
N GLU A 32 6.90 -26.26 2.49
CA GLU A 32 7.20 -24.98 3.14
C GLU A 32 7.76 -23.97 2.12
N GLY A 33 7.25 -22.74 2.16
CA GLY A 33 7.65 -21.68 1.25
C GLY A 33 7.07 -21.75 -0.17
N VAL A 34 6.22 -22.73 -0.48
CA VAL A 34 5.67 -22.95 -1.83
C VAL A 34 4.14 -22.87 -1.81
N ALA A 35 3.60 -21.88 -2.53
CA ALA A 35 2.16 -21.73 -2.67
C ALA A 35 1.54 -22.86 -3.51
N PRO A 36 0.29 -23.26 -3.23
CA PRO A 36 -0.42 -24.24 -4.03
C PRO A 36 -0.67 -23.72 -5.45
N ARG A 37 -0.98 -24.66 -6.36
CA ARG A 37 -1.33 -24.29 -7.73
C ARG A 37 -2.60 -23.42 -7.72
N HIS A 38 -2.67 -22.46 -8.63
CA HIS A 38 -3.78 -21.50 -8.74
C HIS A 38 -3.99 -20.60 -7.52
N TYR A 39 -2.94 -20.40 -6.69
CA TYR A 39 -2.96 -19.36 -5.67
C TYR A 39 -3.39 -18.01 -6.25
N HIS A 40 -4.07 -17.23 -5.41
CA HIS A 40 -4.36 -15.84 -5.67
C HIS A 40 -3.20 -14.96 -5.17
N ALA A 41 -2.65 -14.12 -6.05
CA ALA A 41 -1.61 -13.16 -5.69
C ALA A 41 -2.26 -11.82 -5.42
N LEU A 42 -1.96 -11.21 -4.27
CA LEU A 42 -2.50 -9.91 -3.93
C LEU A 42 -1.87 -8.82 -4.80
N SER A 43 -2.69 -7.80 -5.08
CA SER A 43 -2.35 -6.56 -5.74
C SER A 43 -1.99 -5.47 -4.72
N ILE A 44 -1.99 -4.21 -5.17
CA ILE A 44 -1.86 -3.03 -4.29
C ILE A 44 -3.20 -2.52 -3.77
N TYR A 45 -4.32 -3.03 -4.29
CA TYR A 45 -5.65 -2.56 -3.94
C TYR A 45 -6.20 -3.32 -2.72
N PRO A 46 -7.16 -2.73 -1.99
CA PRO A 46 -7.94 -3.47 -1.00
C PRO A 46 -8.60 -4.69 -1.63
N GLU A 47 -8.41 -5.85 -1.01
CA GLU A 47 -8.97 -7.11 -1.46
C GLU A 47 -9.78 -7.77 -0.35
N TYR A 48 -10.92 -8.34 -0.73
CA TYR A 48 -11.86 -8.99 0.14
C TYR A 48 -12.01 -10.46 -0.24
N PHE A 49 -12.13 -11.30 0.78
CA PHE A 49 -12.28 -12.73 0.66
C PHE A 49 -13.57 -13.16 1.36
N LYS A 50 -14.39 -13.95 0.68
CA LYS A 50 -15.66 -14.41 1.25
C LYS A 50 -15.42 -15.70 2.04
N ILE A 51 -15.53 -15.62 3.36
CA ILE A 51 -15.33 -16.75 4.28
C ILE A 51 -16.61 -16.96 5.07
N LYS A 52 -17.21 -18.16 4.96
CA LYS A 52 -18.45 -18.54 5.66
C LYS A 52 -19.57 -17.50 5.48
N GLY A 53 -19.74 -17.03 4.24
CA GLY A 53 -20.75 -16.06 3.85
C GLY A 53 -20.43 -14.60 4.18
N LYS A 54 -19.28 -14.30 4.80
CA LYS A 54 -18.87 -12.94 5.18
C LYS A 54 -17.70 -12.47 4.33
N TRP A 55 -17.75 -11.23 3.87
CA TRP A 55 -16.61 -10.59 3.21
C TRP A 55 -15.64 -10.04 4.25
N VAL A 56 -14.42 -10.56 4.23
CA VAL A 56 -13.33 -10.20 5.14
C VAL A 56 -12.25 -9.48 4.32
N ILE A 57 -11.76 -8.35 4.82
CA ILE A 57 -10.70 -7.58 4.15
C ILE A 57 -9.32 -8.14 4.51
N ALA A 58 -8.41 -8.21 3.54
CA ALA A 58 -7.01 -8.44 3.81
C ALA A 58 -6.40 -7.21 4.49
N ASN A 59 -6.15 -7.30 5.80
CA ASN A 59 -5.41 -6.30 6.55
C ASN A 59 -3.91 -6.37 6.21
N GLU A 60 -3.20 -5.25 6.37
CA GLU A 60 -1.77 -5.14 6.07
C GLU A 60 -1.40 -5.64 4.65
N SER A 61 -2.31 -5.41 3.70
CA SER A 61 -2.17 -5.86 2.32
C SER A 61 -0.88 -5.37 1.66
N ARG A 62 -0.28 -6.25 0.86
CA ARG A 62 0.91 -6.00 0.07
C ARG A 62 0.75 -6.72 -1.26
N MET A 63 1.34 -6.17 -2.31
CA MET A 63 1.41 -6.89 -3.58
C MET A 63 2.42 -8.04 -3.52
N ASP A 64 2.27 -9.01 -4.43
CA ASP A 64 3.17 -10.18 -4.56
C ASP A 64 3.24 -11.04 -3.29
N THR A 65 2.12 -11.12 -2.57
CA THR A 65 1.89 -12.00 -1.42
C THR A 65 0.66 -12.87 -1.65
N VAL A 66 0.40 -13.81 -0.74
CA VAL A 66 -0.79 -14.66 -0.76
C VAL A 66 -1.61 -14.48 0.52
N ALA A 67 -2.91 -14.72 0.42
CA ALA A 67 -3.82 -14.71 1.56
C ALA A 67 -3.98 -16.11 2.14
N ILE A 68 -3.81 -16.24 3.45
CA ILE A 68 -4.12 -17.44 4.24
C ILE A 68 -5.42 -17.18 4.99
N VAL A 69 -6.32 -18.16 4.96
CA VAL A 69 -7.51 -18.17 5.83
C VAL A 69 -7.11 -18.74 7.20
N THR A 70 -7.20 -17.92 8.24
CA THR A 70 -6.85 -18.31 9.61
C THR A 70 -7.96 -19.19 10.24
N PRO A 71 -7.67 -19.92 11.34
CA PRO A 71 -8.68 -20.65 12.09
C PRO A 71 -9.85 -19.79 12.61
N GLU A 72 -9.61 -18.50 12.82
CA GLU A 72 -10.59 -17.49 13.27
C GLU A 72 -11.46 -16.92 12.15
N ASP A 73 -11.37 -17.47 10.93
CA ASP A 73 -12.05 -16.98 9.72
C ASP A 73 -11.62 -15.56 9.31
N ASP A 74 -10.35 -15.23 9.57
CA ASP A 74 -9.71 -13.98 9.14
C ASP A 74 -8.69 -14.23 8.01
N ILE A 75 -8.12 -13.16 7.47
CA ILE A 75 -7.09 -13.21 6.43
C ILE A 75 -5.74 -12.76 7.00
N GLU A 76 -4.75 -13.63 6.86
CA GLU A 76 -3.34 -13.30 7.05
C GLU A 76 -2.66 -13.17 5.69
N VAL A 77 -1.92 -12.08 5.47
CA VAL A 77 -1.19 -11.82 4.22
C VAL A 77 0.28 -12.17 4.41
N VAL A 78 0.79 -13.10 3.59
CA VAL A 78 2.17 -13.58 3.74
C VAL A 78 2.96 -13.60 2.43
N GLU A 79 4.25 -13.31 2.53
CA GLU A 79 5.20 -13.60 1.46
C GLU A 79 5.32 -15.11 1.24
N PHE A 80 5.52 -15.55 -0.01
CA PHE A 80 5.66 -16.97 -0.34
C PHE A 80 6.65 -17.71 0.56
N ARG A 81 7.82 -17.12 0.83
CA ARG A 81 8.87 -17.70 1.67
C ARG A 81 8.45 -17.94 3.14
N ASN A 82 7.37 -17.32 3.60
CA ASN A 82 6.89 -17.45 4.97
C ASN A 82 5.80 -18.52 5.12
N LEU A 83 5.30 -19.09 4.01
CA LEU A 83 4.29 -20.15 4.02
C LEU A 83 4.74 -21.38 4.79
N LYS A 84 3.89 -21.87 5.68
CA LYS A 84 4.08 -23.03 6.54
C LYS A 84 3.24 -24.21 6.07
N LEU A 85 3.67 -25.42 6.41
CA LEU A 85 2.92 -26.64 6.10
C LEU A 85 1.54 -26.60 6.74
N GLY A 86 0.51 -26.85 5.94
CA GLY A 86 -0.89 -26.83 6.38
C GLY A 86 -1.57 -25.45 6.32
N ASP A 87 -0.87 -24.38 5.97
CA ASP A 87 -1.48 -23.07 5.75
C ASP A 87 -2.55 -23.17 4.65
N LYS A 88 -3.73 -22.60 4.90
CA LYS A 88 -4.87 -22.62 3.96
C LYS A 88 -4.82 -21.41 3.06
N VAL A 89 -4.08 -21.52 1.96
CA VAL A 89 -3.90 -20.43 1.00
C VAL A 89 -5.12 -20.32 0.09
N VAL A 90 -5.62 -19.10 -0.10
CA VAL A 90 -6.71 -18.82 -1.04
C VAL A 90 -6.27 -19.10 -2.48
N VAL A 91 -7.11 -19.85 -3.21
CA VAL A 91 -6.91 -20.16 -4.63
C VAL A 91 -8.07 -19.60 -5.46
N GLY A 92 -7.73 -19.07 -6.62
CA GLY A 92 -8.64 -18.37 -7.52
C GLY A 92 -7.85 -17.50 -8.50
N ARG A 93 -8.43 -17.21 -9.67
CA ARG A 93 -7.78 -16.43 -10.74
C ARG A 93 -8.60 -15.21 -11.17
N THR A 94 -9.76 -15.00 -10.55
CA THR A 94 -10.66 -13.88 -10.79
C THR A 94 -10.85 -13.07 -9.51
N GLU A 95 -11.02 -11.76 -9.69
CA GLU A 95 -11.08 -10.78 -8.60
C GLU A 95 -12.40 -9.99 -8.61
N ASP A 96 -13.40 -10.50 -9.33
CA ASP A 96 -14.72 -9.89 -9.55
C ASP A 96 -15.82 -10.44 -8.63
N ALA A 97 -15.41 -11.07 -7.53
CA ALA A 97 -16.21 -11.82 -6.57
C ALA A 97 -16.72 -13.19 -7.05
N SER A 98 -16.55 -13.58 -8.32
CA SER A 98 -17.10 -14.85 -8.82
C SER A 98 -16.48 -16.10 -8.19
N GLU A 99 -15.24 -15.99 -7.66
CA GLU A 99 -14.55 -17.03 -6.90
C GLU A 99 -14.46 -16.73 -5.39
N GLY A 100 -15.25 -15.77 -4.89
CA GLY A 100 -15.18 -15.33 -3.49
C GLY A 100 -13.96 -14.44 -3.20
N ILE A 101 -13.33 -13.89 -4.24
CA ILE A 101 -12.21 -12.94 -4.17
C ILE A 101 -12.64 -11.65 -4.86
N TYR A 102 -12.52 -10.51 -4.18
CA TYR A 102 -12.97 -9.23 -4.70
C TYR A 102 -11.92 -8.14 -4.51
N MET A 103 -11.31 -7.67 -5.60
CA MET A 103 -10.41 -6.53 -5.61
C MET A 103 -11.20 -5.23 -5.78
N TYR A 104 -10.96 -4.26 -4.89
CA TYR A 104 -11.74 -3.04 -4.83
C TYR A 104 -10.89 -1.78 -5.01
N ALA A 105 -10.88 -1.26 -6.24
CA ALA A 105 -10.19 -0.01 -6.58
C ALA A 105 -11.05 1.26 -6.32
N GLY A 106 -12.32 1.11 -5.92
CA GLY A 106 -13.28 2.22 -5.81
C GLY A 106 -13.20 3.04 -4.51
N GLY A 107 -12.39 2.63 -3.54
CA GLY A 107 -12.51 3.13 -2.17
C GLY A 107 -12.09 4.57 -1.93
N PHE A 108 -11.33 5.16 -2.85
CA PHE A 108 -10.83 6.54 -2.78
C PHE A 108 -11.24 7.40 -3.98
N VAL A 109 -12.20 6.93 -4.79
CA VAL A 109 -12.67 7.70 -5.96
C VAL A 109 -13.45 8.92 -5.45
N ALA A 110 -12.94 10.11 -5.75
CA ALA A 110 -13.66 11.35 -5.50
C ALA A 110 -14.97 11.33 -6.30
N LYS A 111 -16.09 11.73 -5.68
CA LYS A 111 -17.41 11.82 -6.35
C LYS A 111 -17.44 12.87 -7.46
N ASP A 112 -16.40 13.67 -7.58
CA ASP A 112 -16.26 14.71 -8.58
C ASP A 112 -15.78 14.08 -9.88
N GLY A 113 -16.74 13.60 -10.66
CA GLY A 113 -16.56 12.96 -11.96
C GLY A 113 -16.00 13.91 -13.02
N ASN A 114 -14.73 14.28 -12.91
CA ASN A 114 -14.02 15.01 -13.95
C ASN A 114 -13.22 14.04 -14.83
N SER A 115 -13.94 13.21 -15.59
CA SER A 115 -13.37 12.58 -16.78
C SER A 115 -13.34 13.62 -17.89
N ASP A 116 -12.42 14.59 -17.82
CA ASP A 116 -12.28 15.59 -18.88
C ASP A 116 -12.06 14.89 -20.22
N THR A 117 -13.00 15.08 -21.17
CA THR A 117 -12.97 14.50 -22.52
C THR A 117 -11.75 14.96 -23.33
N PHE A 118 -11.06 16.01 -22.86
CA PHE A 118 -9.85 16.57 -23.45
C PHE A 118 -9.01 17.24 -22.35
N ALA A 119 -7.76 16.79 -22.15
CA ALA A 119 -6.84 17.33 -21.14
C ALA A 119 -5.46 17.62 -21.75
N PHE A 120 -4.91 18.81 -21.47
CA PHE A 120 -3.52 19.14 -21.77
C PHE A 120 -2.62 18.77 -20.59
N ARG A 121 -1.44 18.20 -20.87
CA ARG A 121 -0.39 17.88 -19.86
C ARG A 121 -0.88 16.94 -18.74
N SER A 122 -1.65 15.91 -19.08
CA SER A 122 -2.10 14.87 -18.15
C SER A 122 -0.99 13.93 -17.62
N GLY A 123 0.28 14.17 -17.99
CA GLY A 123 1.42 13.35 -17.60
C GLY A 123 2.51 14.15 -16.90
N ARG A 124 3.23 13.51 -15.97
CA ARG A 124 4.42 14.09 -15.33
C ARG A 124 5.55 14.19 -16.36
N SER A 125 6.03 15.40 -16.62
CA SER A 125 7.22 15.66 -17.45
C SER A 125 8.36 16.18 -16.58
N ARG A 126 9.59 15.74 -16.86
CA ARG A 126 10.81 16.26 -16.20
C ARG A 126 11.08 17.73 -16.56
N GLU A 127 10.43 18.25 -17.60
CA GLU A 127 10.58 19.61 -18.11
C GLU A 127 9.59 20.60 -17.49
N THR A 128 8.74 20.17 -16.56
CA THR A 128 7.81 21.05 -15.86
C THR A 128 7.92 20.82 -14.35
N ALA A 129 8.64 21.72 -13.67
CA ALA A 129 8.56 21.80 -12.22
C ALA A 129 7.17 22.30 -11.85
N PHE A 130 6.37 21.44 -11.20
CA PHE A 130 5.09 21.86 -10.64
C PHE A 130 5.37 22.33 -9.22
N SER A 131 5.54 23.64 -9.05
CA SER A 131 5.72 24.25 -7.70
C SER A 131 4.61 23.83 -6.73
N LYS A 132 3.41 23.61 -7.27
CA LYS A 132 2.26 23.06 -6.56
C LYS A 132 2.55 21.71 -5.87
N ASP A 133 3.35 20.83 -6.45
CA ASP A 133 3.65 19.52 -5.84
C ASP A 133 4.40 19.68 -4.52
N TYR A 134 5.26 20.72 -4.41
CA TYR A 134 5.94 21.05 -3.16
C TYR A 134 4.98 21.64 -2.13
N ASP A 135 4.10 22.56 -2.55
CA ASP A 135 3.07 23.11 -1.67
C ASP A 135 2.18 21.99 -1.10
N ASP A 136 1.73 21.07 -1.95
CA ASP A 136 0.91 19.92 -1.55
C ASP A 136 1.69 18.98 -0.60
N LEU A 137 2.97 18.72 -0.88
CA LEU A 137 3.84 17.94 0.01
C LEU A 137 3.98 18.59 1.39
N TYR A 138 4.19 19.91 1.44
CA TYR A 138 4.33 20.64 2.72
C TYR A 138 3.05 20.53 3.56
N GLU A 139 1.88 20.66 2.94
CA GLU A 139 0.61 20.54 3.65
C GLU A 139 0.36 19.11 4.15
N ILE A 140 0.72 18.09 3.38
CA ILE A 140 0.66 16.68 3.82
C ILE A 140 1.58 16.44 5.01
N MET A 141 2.83 16.92 4.95
CA MET A 141 3.80 16.72 6.03
C MET A 141 3.39 17.43 7.32
N LYS A 142 2.82 18.63 7.23
CA LYS A 142 2.26 19.35 8.39
C LYS A 142 1.08 18.59 8.97
N TYR A 143 0.15 18.14 8.13
CA TYR A 143 -1.01 17.37 8.56
C TYR A 143 -0.59 16.10 9.33
N GLU A 144 0.31 15.30 8.76
CA GLU A 144 0.81 14.08 9.41
C GLU A 144 1.43 14.40 10.78
N LYS A 145 2.28 15.43 10.86
CA LYS A 145 2.90 15.83 12.12
C LYS A 145 1.87 16.27 13.18
N GLU A 146 0.86 17.06 12.80
CA GLU A 146 -0.19 17.54 13.70
C GLU A 146 -1.11 16.41 14.20
N HIS A 147 -1.24 15.32 13.44
CA HIS A 147 -2.12 14.19 13.75
C HIS A 147 -1.38 12.95 14.26
N ASN A 148 -0.14 13.11 14.74
CA ASN A 148 0.73 12.02 15.21
C ASN A 148 1.00 10.91 14.16
N GLY A 149 0.88 11.25 12.88
CA GLY A 149 1.28 10.46 11.74
C GLY A 149 2.77 10.15 11.71
N LYS A 150 3.18 9.27 10.78
CA LYS A 150 4.56 8.79 10.66
C LYS A 150 5.09 8.97 9.25
N ILE A 151 5.99 9.94 9.09
CA ILE A 151 6.64 10.23 7.82
C ILE A 151 7.90 9.38 7.72
N THR A 152 7.87 8.42 6.79
CA THR A 152 9.01 7.52 6.50
C THR A 152 9.70 7.93 5.22
N TRP A 153 11.02 8.08 5.26
CA TRP A 153 11.84 8.46 4.12
C TRP A 153 12.64 7.28 3.60
N VAL A 154 12.54 6.99 2.30
CA VAL A 154 13.39 6.00 1.62
C VAL A 154 14.47 6.75 0.86
N LEU A 155 15.72 6.66 1.32
CA LEU A 155 16.80 7.54 0.86
C LEU A 155 17.97 6.76 0.27
N GLY A 156 18.52 7.30 -0.82
CA GLY A 156 19.82 6.90 -1.37
C GLY A 156 20.96 7.79 -0.86
N PRO A 157 22.22 7.45 -1.16
CA PRO A 157 23.39 8.18 -0.66
C PRO A 157 23.49 9.61 -1.18
N SER A 158 22.81 9.95 -2.28
CA SER A 158 22.90 11.26 -2.93
C SER A 158 22.61 12.43 -2.01
N ILE A 159 21.74 12.25 -1.01
CA ILE A 159 21.37 13.30 -0.06
C ILE A 159 22.54 13.70 0.87
N ALA A 160 23.48 12.79 1.13
CA ALA A 160 24.66 13.06 1.96
C ALA A 160 25.87 13.52 1.16
N LEU A 161 25.83 13.45 -0.18
CA LEU A 161 26.95 13.87 -1.03
C LEU A 161 27.00 15.38 -1.27
N ASP A 162 25.87 16.06 -1.10
CA ASP A 162 25.70 17.50 -1.23
C ASP A 162 25.44 18.13 0.15
N ASP A 163 26.24 19.12 0.52
CA ASP A 163 26.24 19.67 1.89
C ASP A 163 24.94 20.42 2.21
N GLU A 164 24.34 21.10 1.22
CA GLU A 164 23.07 21.82 1.38
C GLU A 164 21.90 20.84 1.56
N SER A 165 21.83 19.80 0.72
CA SER A 165 20.83 18.74 0.81
C SER A 165 20.90 18.01 2.16
N ARG A 166 22.12 17.73 2.64
CA ARG A 166 22.37 17.11 3.93
C ARG A 166 21.87 17.99 5.08
N ALA A 167 22.24 19.27 5.08
CA ALA A 167 21.81 20.23 6.10
C ALA A 167 20.28 20.43 6.10
N ALA A 168 19.67 20.51 4.92
CA ALA A 168 18.22 20.62 4.78
C ALA A 168 17.51 19.39 5.35
N PHE A 169 18.00 18.18 5.06
CA PHE A 169 17.41 16.96 5.59
C PHE A 169 17.59 16.84 7.11
N ALA A 170 18.77 17.20 7.65
CA ALA A 170 18.99 17.28 9.08
C ALA A 170 17.97 18.21 9.76
N SER A 171 17.68 19.37 9.15
CA SER A 171 16.64 20.27 9.64
C SER A 171 15.26 19.64 9.65
N LEU A 172 14.89 18.84 8.64
CA LEU A 172 13.62 18.11 8.64
C LEU A 172 13.53 17.10 9.80
N VAL A 173 14.63 16.41 10.10
CA VAL A 173 14.73 15.48 11.24
C VAL A 173 14.52 16.23 12.56
N GLU A 174 15.28 17.31 12.78
CA GLU A 174 15.22 18.14 13.99
C GLU A 174 13.84 18.76 14.21
N ASN A 175 13.15 19.11 13.12
CA ASN A 175 11.80 19.66 13.16
C ASN A 175 10.69 18.60 13.22
N GLY A 176 11.02 17.31 13.38
CA GLY A 176 10.05 16.24 13.59
C GLY A 176 9.25 15.83 12.35
N TYR A 177 9.79 16.07 11.15
CA TYR A 177 9.22 15.64 9.87
C TYR A 177 9.81 14.31 9.35
N VAL A 178 10.62 13.64 10.16
CA VAL A 178 11.24 12.35 9.84
C VAL A 178 11.06 11.43 11.04
N ASN A 179 10.25 10.38 10.89
CA ASN A 179 10.01 9.40 11.96
C ASN A 179 10.77 8.09 11.74
N ALA A 180 11.05 7.76 10.49
CA ALA A 180 11.85 6.61 10.11
C ALA A 180 12.63 6.90 8.83
N ILE A 181 13.83 6.32 8.73
CA ILE A 181 14.66 6.35 7.52
C ILE A 181 14.91 4.90 7.11
N LEU A 182 14.57 4.56 5.87
CA LEU A 182 14.92 3.31 5.23
C LEU A 182 16.01 3.60 4.20
N SER A 183 17.21 3.04 4.40
CA SER A 183 18.33 3.26 3.51
C SER A 183 19.33 2.08 3.56
N GLY A 184 20.32 2.13 2.69
CA GLY A 184 21.48 1.24 2.72
C GLY A 184 22.65 1.84 3.51
N ASN A 185 23.66 1.01 3.77
CA ASN A 185 24.87 1.38 4.51
C ASN A 185 25.57 2.63 3.95
N THR A 186 25.54 2.80 2.63
CA THR A 186 26.24 3.87 1.92
C THR A 186 25.78 5.27 2.36
N LEU A 187 24.48 5.46 2.60
CA LEU A 187 23.98 6.75 3.07
C LEU A 187 24.55 7.07 4.46
N ALA A 188 24.40 6.15 5.40
CA ALA A 188 24.86 6.34 6.78
C ALA A 188 26.38 6.58 6.85
N THR A 189 27.15 5.88 6.02
CA THR A 189 28.61 6.02 6.00
C THR A 189 29.03 7.41 5.48
N TYR A 190 28.47 7.86 4.36
CA TYR A 190 28.81 9.19 3.81
C TYR A 190 28.32 10.33 4.71
N ASP A 191 27.15 10.19 5.32
CA ASP A 191 26.63 11.20 6.24
C ASP A 191 27.52 11.39 7.47
N LEU A 192 28.07 10.29 8.01
CA LEU A 192 29.04 10.32 9.09
C LEU A 192 30.38 10.92 8.65
N GLU A 193 30.92 10.50 7.50
CA GLU A 193 32.18 11.02 6.95
C GLU A 193 32.13 12.53 6.76
N LYS A 194 31.02 13.06 6.26
CA LYS A 194 30.78 14.49 6.07
C LYS A 194 30.50 15.26 7.38
N GLY A 195 30.15 14.54 8.44
CA GLY A 195 29.91 15.11 9.77
C GLY A 195 31.15 15.18 10.66
N MET A 196 32.26 14.58 10.25
CA MET A 196 33.56 14.59 10.94
C MET A 196 34.42 15.78 10.50
#